data_AF-A0A4Y2X3T7-F1
#
_entry.id   AF-A0A4Y2X3T7-F1
#
_cell.length_a   1.000
_cell.length_b   1.000
_cell.length_c   1.000
_cell.angle_alpha   90.00
_cell.angle_beta   90.00
_cell.angle_gamma   90.00
#
_symmetry.space_group_name_H-M   'P 1'
#
loop_
_entity.id
_entity.type
_entity.pdbx_description
1 polymer ?
#
loop_
_entity_poly.entity_id
_entity_poly.type
_entity_poly.pdbx_seq_one_letter_code
_entity_poly.pdbx_strand_id
1 'polypeptide(L)'
;MSIFAGARKCDLKILAEELGETVNDSHKLKDLKKMILASKEYDEESAKEWLNTIINERKEREENERRNEEFQMAERKLKEEQEIAEQRRQDEIAERRRQDEIAERKRKDEIEF
;
A
#
# COMPACT_ATOMS: atom_id res chain seq x y z
N MET A 1 -12.65 21.20 -24.46
CA MET A 1 -12.23 20.02 -23.66
C MET A 1 -13.32 19.74 -22.64
N SER A 2 -13.58 18.49 -22.26
CA SER A 2 -14.57 18.21 -21.21
C SER A 2 -13.92 18.35 -19.84
N ILE A 3 -14.51 19.15 -18.94
CA ILE A 3 -14.03 19.30 -17.55
C ILE A 3 -14.01 17.99 -16.76
N PHE A 4 -14.81 17.01 -17.19
CA PHE A 4 -14.94 15.71 -16.51
C PHE A 4 -13.96 14.65 -17.02
N ALA A 5 -12.90 15.05 -17.74
CA ALA A 5 -11.89 14.11 -18.22
C ALA A 5 -11.13 13.48 -17.04
N GLY A 6 -11.04 12.15 -17.01
CA GLY A 6 -10.36 11.42 -15.92
C GLY A 6 -11.15 11.29 -14.61
N ALA A 7 -12.33 11.92 -14.50
CA ALA A 7 -13.21 11.82 -13.35
C ALA A 7 -13.95 10.47 -13.29
N ARG A 8 -13.97 9.85 -12.11
CA ARG A 8 -14.76 8.66 -11.76
C ARG A 8 -16.12 9.07 -11.20
N LYS A 9 -17.03 8.09 -11.11
CA LYS A 9 -18.37 8.29 -10.55
C LYS A 9 -18.33 8.84 -9.11
N CYS A 10 -17.39 8.38 -8.29
CA CYS A 10 -17.22 8.87 -6.92
C CYS A 10 -16.80 10.34 -6.88
N ASP A 11 -15.87 10.77 -7.73
CA ASP A 11 -15.45 12.18 -7.78
C ASP A 11 -16.61 13.11 -8.15
N LEU A 12 -17.44 12.69 -9.11
CA LEU A 12 -18.60 13.49 -9.54
C LEU A 12 -19.71 13.53 -8.48
N LYS A 13 -19.81 12.52 -7.60
CA LYS A 13 -20.73 12.59 -6.46
C LYS A 13 -20.27 13.65 -5.47
N ILE A 14 -18.98 13.62 -5.11
CA ILE A 14 -18.39 14.60 -4.20
C ILE A 14 -18.59 16.01 -4.77
N LEU A 15 -18.25 16.24 -6.04
CA LEU A 15 -18.44 17.55 -6.67
C LEU A 15 -19.91 18.01 -6.67
N ALA A 16 -20.86 17.10 -6.89
CA ALA A 16 -22.28 17.45 -6.85
C ALA A 16 -22.74 17.79 -5.42
N GLU A 17 -22.29 17.04 -4.41
CA GLU A 17 -22.57 17.34 -2.99
C GLU A 17 -22.03 18.71 -2.58
N GLU A 18 -20.81 19.06 -3.01
CA GLU A 18 -20.19 20.37 -2.78
C GLU A 18 -20.96 21.52 -3.46
N LEU A 19 -21.60 21.25 -4.60
CA LEU A 19 -22.50 22.19 -5.27
C LEU A 19 -23.91 22.23 -4.64
N GLY A 20 -24.11 21.55 -3.50
CA GLY A 20 -25.38 21.50 -2.78
C GLY A 20 -26.43 20.56 -3.37
N GLU A 21 -26.06 19.73 -4.34
CA GLU A 21 -26.97 18.78 -4.98
C GLU A 21 -27.06 17.47 -4.17
N THR A 22 -28.27 16.94 -4.02
CA THR A 22 -28.47 15.65 -3.36
C THR A 22 -28.20 14.51 -4.33
N VAL A 23 -27.10 13.79 -4.14
CA VAL A 23 -26.77 12.61 -4.95
C VAL A 23 -27.05 11.31 -4.18
N ASN A 24 -27.26 10.25 -4.94
CA ASN A 24 -27.46 8.90 -4.41
C ASN A 24 -26.66 7.90 -5.25
N ASP A 25 -26.51 6.68 -4.75
CA ASP A 25 -25.71 5.64 -5.42
C ASP A 25 -26.30 5.17 -6.75
N SER A 26 -27.62 5.30 -6.93
CA SER A 26 -28.34 4.87 -8.12
C SER A 26 -28.12 5.77 -9.35
N HIS A 27 -27.76 7.05 -9.13
CA HIS A 27 -27.52 7.99 -10.23
C HIS A 27 -26.43 7.47 -11.17
N LYS A 28 -26.66 7.55 -12.48
CA LYS A 28 -25.63 7.19 -13.47
C LYS A 28 -24.64 8.33 -13.63
N LEU A 29 -23.45 8.01 -14.15
CA LEU A 29 -22.42 9.02 -14.45
C LEU A 29 -22.96 10.17 -15.32
N LYS A 30 -23.80 9.84 -16.30
CA LYS A 30 -24.45 10.83 -17.17
C LYS A 30 -25.39 11.76 -16.41
N ASP A 31 -26.11 11.24 -15.42
CA ASP A 31 -27.08 12.00 -14.63
C ASP A 31 -26.35 12.96 -13.68
N LEU A 32 -25.28 12.48 -13.02
CA LEU A 32 -24.41 13.33 -12.19
C LEU A 32 -23.82 14.50 -12.98
N LYS A 33 -23.30 14.26 -14.18
CA LYS A 33 -22.79 15.33 -15.06
C LYS A 33 -23.86 16.36 -15.39
N LYS A 34 -25.10 15.91 -15.64
CA LYS A 34 -26.21 16.82 -15.92
C LYS A 34 -26.61 17.63 -14.71
N MET A 35 -26.64 17.02 -13.51
CA MET A 35 -26.95 17.72 -12.27
C MET A 35 -25.93 18.82 -11.98
N ILE A 36 -24.62 18.50 -12.05
CA ILE A 36 -23.54 19.46 -11.86
C ILE A 36 -23.68 20.65 -12.82
N LEU A 37 -23.87 20.39 -14.11
CA LEU A 37 -24.03 21.45 -15.12
C LEU A 37 -25.33 22.26 -14.98
N ALA A 38 -26.33 21.73 -14.26
CA ALA A 38 -27.61 22.38 -14.03
C ALA A 38 -27.69 23.10 -12.67
N SER A 39 -26.67 22.95 -11.81
CA SER A 39 -26.63 23.63 -10.51
C SER A 39 -26.53 25.13 -10.71
N LYS A 40 -27.23 25.89 -9.85
CA LYS A 40 -27.24 27.36 -9.89
C LYS A 40 -25.90 27.96 -9.51
N GLU A 41 -25.14 27.25 -8.67
CA GLU A 41 -23.82 27.65 -8.19
C GLU A 41 -22.69 27.12 -9.09
N TYR A 42 -23.03 26.51 -10.23
CA TYR A 42 -22.04 25.98 -11.15
C TYR A 42 -21.28 27.10 -11.84
N ASP A 43 -20.00 27.22 -11.48
CA ASP A 43 -18.98 27.95 -12.23
C ASP A 43 -17.99 26.94 -12.83
N GLU A 44 -17.73 27.04 -14.13
CA GLU A 44 -16.94 26.03 -14.86
C GLU A 44 -15.50 25.94 -14.36
N GLU A 45 -14.86 27.09 -14.09
CA GLU A 45 -13.46 27.10 -13.63
C GLU A 45 -13.36 26.63 -12.18
N SER A 46 -14.27 27.08 -11.32
CA SER A 46 -14.35 26.62 -9.93
C SER A 46 -14.62 25.11 -9.85
N ALA A 47 -15.60 24.60 -10.60
CA ALA A 47 -15.91 23.17 -10.63
C ALA A 47 -14.73 22.33 -11.15
N LYS A 48 -13.97 22.86 -12.11
CA LYS A 48 -12.78 22.22 -12.65
C LYS A 48 -11.63 22.16 -11.63
N GLU A 49 -11.33 23.26 -10.93
CA GLU A 49 -10.31 23.29 -9.88
C GLU A 49 -10.66 22.37 -8.70
N TRP A 50 -11.93 22.38 -8.29
CA TRP A 50 -12.44 21.47 -7.27
C TRP A 50 -12.33 20.00 -7.70
N LEU A 51 -12.75 19.69 -8.93
CA LEU A 51 -12.65 18.33 -9.46
C LEU A 51 -11.20 17.86 -9.58
N ASN A 52 -10.29 18.74 -9.98
CA ASN A 52 -8.85 18.44 -10.02
C ASN A 52 -8.34 18.10 -8.61
N THR A 53 -8.75 18.85 -7.59
CA THR A 53 -8.39 18.60 -6.19
C THR A 53 -8.89 17.22 -5.74
N ILE A 54 -10.18 16.91 -5.96
CA ILE A 54 -10.77 15.60 -5.63
C ILE A 54 -10.03 14.46 -6.32
N ILE A 55 -9.74 14.60 -7.62
CA ILE A 55 -9.00 13.58 -8.39
C ILE A 55 -7.58 13.43 -7.85
N ASN A 56 -6.91 14.53 -7.49
CA ASN A 56 -5.54 14.50 -7.00
C ASN A 56 -5.45 13.84 -5.62
N GLU A 57 -6.30 14.22 -4.68
CA GLU A 57 -6.34 13.62 -3.34
C GLU A 57 -6.57 12.11 -3.39
N ARG A 58 -7.45 11.68 -4.29
CA ARG A 58 -7.74 10.26 -4.52
C ARG A 58 -6.54 9.52 -5.09
N LYS A 59 -5.84 10.11 -6.08
CA LYS A 59 -4.61 9.52 -6.64
C LYS A 59 -3.49 9.47 -5.60
N GLU A 60 -3.35 10.51 -4.79
CA GLU A 60 -2.37 10.58 -3.71
C GLU A 60 -2.65 9.50 -2.66
N ARG A 61 -3.93 9.29 -2.30
CA ARG A 61 -4.32 8.19 -1.40
C ARG A 61 -3.97 6.82 -1.99
N GLU A 62 -4.33 6.56 -3.24
CA GLU A 62 -4.02 5.31 -3.94
C GLU A 62 -2.50 5.08 -4.10
N GLU A 63 -1.71 6.14 -4.26
CA GLU A 63 -0.26 6.06 -4.29
C GLU A 63 0.32 5.78 -2.90
N ASN A 64 -0.19 6.46 -1.88
CA ASN A 64 0.28 6.29 -0.50
C ASN A 64 -0.05 4.89 0.04
N GLU A 65 -1.21 4.34 -0.30
CA GLU A 65 -1.57 2.94 -0.01
C GLU A 65 -0.58 1.97 -0.65
N ARG A 66 -0.29 2.11 -1.95
CA ARG A 66 0.71 1.27 -2.63
C ARG A 66 2.09 1.38 -2.01
N ARG A 67 2.55 2.60 -1.71
CA ARG A 67 3.84 2.84 -1.06
C ARG A 67 3.90 2.19 0.32
N ASN A 68 2.81 2.26 1.08
CA ASN A 68 2.72 1.64 2.40
C ASN A 68 2.73 0.10 2.32
N GLU A 69 2.06 -0.48 1.32
CA GLU A 69 2.11 -1.92 1.05
C GLU A 69 3.53 -2.38 0.67
N GLU A 70 4.21 -1.64 -0.22
CA GLU A 70 5.60 -1.91 -0.58
C GLU A 70 6.54 -1.83 0.62
N PHE A 71 6.36 -0.81 1.48
CA PHE A 71 7.13 -0.67 2.72
C PHE A 71 6.92 -1.85 3.66
N GLN A 72 5.67 -2.26 3.89
CA GLN A 72 5.36 -3.42 4.73
C GLN A 72 5.94 -4.72 4.17
N MET A 73 5.90 -4.91 2.84
CA MET A 73 6.51 -6.09 2.22
C MET A 73 8.04 -6.08 2.37
N ALA A 74 8.69 -4.94 2.20
CA ALA A 74 10.13 -4.80 2.38
C ALA A 74 10.54 -5.08 3.84
N GLU A 75 9.80 -4.55 4.81
CA GLU A 75 10.04 -4.79 6.23
C GLU A 75 9.90 -6.27 6.60
N ARG A 76 8.86 -6.96 6.10
CA ARG A 76 8.70 -8.40 6.32
C ARG A 76 9.85 -9.22 5.74
N LYS A 77 10.27 -8.91 4.51
CA LYS A 77 11.41 -9.58 3.87
C LYS A 77 12.71 -9.37 4.65
N LEU A 78 12.97 -8.15 5.10
CA LEU A 78 14.15 -7.87 5.90
C LEU A 78 14.16 -8.66 7.21
N LYS A 79 13.00 -8.76 7.88
CA LYS A 79 12.86 -9.54 9.11
C LYS A 79 13.09 -11.04 8.85
N GLU A 80 12.49 -11.58 7.80
CA GLU A 80 12.67 -12.99 7.41
C GLU A 80 14.13 -13.31 7.09
N GLU A 81 14.82 -12.43 6.34
CA GLU A 81 16.25 -12.58 6.06
C GLU A 81 17.12 -12.56 7.32
N GLN A 82 16.79 -11.70 8.29
CA GLN A 82 17.48 -11.65 9.58
C GLN A 82 17.27 -12.93 10.39
N GLU A 83 16.04 -13.44 10.46
CA GLU A 83 15.71 -14.70 11.14
C GLU A 83 16.45 -15.89 10.51
N ILE A 84 16.49 -15.97 9.17
CA ILE A 84 17.23 -17.00 8.44
C ILE A 84 18.73 -16.88 8.73
N ALA A 85 19.30 -15.67 8.72
CA ALA A 85 20.71 -15.46 8.99
C ALA A 85 21.09 -15.82 10.43
N GLU A 86 20.21 -15.52 11.38
CA GLU A 86 20.40 -15.89 12.78
C GLU A 86 20.34 -17.41 12.97
N GLN A 87 19.34 -18.07 12.39
CA GLN A 87 19.22 -19.53 12.44
C GLN A 87 20.47 -20.21 11.88
N ARG A 88 20.97 -19.75 10.72
CA ARG A 88 22.21 -20.28 10.13
C ARG A 88 23.41 -20.12 11.05
N ARG A 89 23.55 -18.98 11.73
CA ARG A 89 24.63 -18.78 12.72
C ARG A 89 24.51 -19.74 13.89
N GLN A 90 23.29 -19.98 14.40
CA GLN A 90 23.06 -20.94 15.48
C GLN A 90 23.40 -22.36 15.05
N ASP A 91 22.98 -22.75 13.85
CA ASP A 91 23.25 -24.08 13.28
C ASP A 91 24.77 -24.30 13.11
N GLU A 92 25.51 -23.30 12.62
CA GLU A 92 26.97 -23.37 12.48
C GLU A 92 27.67 -23.53 13.84
N ILE A 93 27.24 -22.79 14.87
CA ILE A 93 27.77 -22.91 16.23
C ILE A 93 27.47 -24.31 16.79
N ALA A 94 26.25 -24.81 16.61
CA ALA A 94 25.85 -26.13 17.08
C ALA A 94 26.64 -27.25 16.37
N GLU A 95 26.91 -27.10 15.07
CA GLU A 95 27.74 -28.03 14.32
C GLU A 95 29.19 -28.05 14.81
N ARG A 96 29.81 -26.88 15.03
CA ARG A 96 31.16 -26.79 15.60
C ARG A 96 31.26 -27.46 16.96
N ARG A 97 30.30 -27.21 17.86
CA ARG A 97 30.25 -27.85 19.18
C ARG A 97 30.18 -29.38 19.08
N ARG A 98 29.37 -29.91 18.16
CA ARG A 98 29.30 -31.36 17.90
C ARG A 98 30.62 -31.92 17.40
N GLN A 99 31.31 -31.20 16.51
CA GLN A 99 32.62 -31.62 16.01
C GLN A 99 33.69 -31.63 17.11
N ASP A 100 33.73 -30.59 17.95
CA ASP A 100 34.65 -30.49 19.08
C ASP A 100 34.41 -31.62 20.09
N GLU A 101 33.16 -31.93 20.41
CA GLU A 101 32.81 -33.04 21.31
C GLU A 101 33.24 -34.40 20.75
N ILE A 102 33.03 -34.64 19.45
CA ILE A 102 33.49 -35.86 18.78
C ILE A 102 35.03 -35.95 18.80
N ALA A 103 35.72 -34.85 18.55
CA ALA A 103 37.17 -34.79 18.57
C ALA A 103 37.74 -35.04 19.98
N GLU A 104 37.11 -34.49 21.02
CA GLU A 104 37.50 -34.71 22.41
C GLU A 104 37.32 -36.17 22.84
N ARG A 105 36.20 -36.80 22.47
CA ARG A 105 35.97 -38.24 22.73
C ARG A 105 37.04 -39.11 22.09
N LYS A 106 37.36 -38.88 20.81
CA LYS A 106 38.42 -39.61 20.10
C LYS A 106 39.79 -39.48 20.78
N ARG A 107 40.15 -38.29 21.26
CA ARG A 107 41.42 -38.09 21.99
C ARG A 107 41.46 -38.82 23.33
N LYS A 108 40.33 -38.92 24.03
CA LYS A 108 40.24 -39.67 25.29
C LYS A 108 40.43 -41.17 25.05
N ASP A 109 39.74 -41.73 24.05
CA ASP A 109 39.86 -43.15 23.69
C ASP A 109 41.29 -43.52 23.26
N GLU A 110 42.03 -42.59 22.64
CA GLU A 110 43.42 -42.79 22.20
C GLU A 110 44.46 -42.69 23.34
N ILE A 111 44.11 -42.09 24.48
CA ILE A 111 44.97 -42.01 25.68
C ILE A 111 44.69 -43.16 26.65
N GLU A 112 43.47 -43.70 26.65
CA GLU A 112 43.06 -44.83 27.51
C GLU A 112 43.52 -46.21 26.98
N PHE A 113 44.19 -46.26 25.81
CA PHE A 113 44.74 -47.48 25.19
C PHE A 113 46.27 -47.47 25.21
#